data_AF-A0A942FTX4-F1
#
_entry.id   AF-A0A942FTX4-F1
#
_cell.length_a   1.000
_cell.length_b   1.000
_cell.length_c   1.000
_cell.angle_alpha   90.00
_cell.angle_beta   90.00
_cell.angle_gamma   90.00
#
_symmetry.space_group_name_H-M   'P 1'
#
loop_
_entity.id
_entity.type
_entity.pdbx_description
1 polymer ?
#
loop_
_entity_poly.entity_id
_entity_poly.type
_entity_poly.pdbx_seq_one_letter_code
_entity_poly.pdbx_strand_id
1 'polypeptide(L)' 'MHEGRLLGAGLDVFEQEPQLTPGLTELPNVVLAHHLGSATISARNRMARLCAEAVITVLRGSRPKTPVNPEVYG' A
#
# COMPACT_ATOMS: atom_id res chain seq x y z
N MET A 1 -2.35 -6.48 22.76
CA MET A 1 -0.90 -6.80 22.88
C MET A 1 -0.47 -6.88 24.34
N HIS A 2 -0.73 -5.85 25.17
CA HIS A 2 -0.35 -5.83 26.58
C HIS A 2 -0.89 -6.99 27.44
N GLU A 3 -2.11 -7.47 27.19
CA GLU A 3 -2.71 -8.60 27.93
C GLU A 3 -2.11 -9.98 27.59
N GLY A 4 -1.07 -10.04 26.73
CA GLY A 4 -0.42 -11.31 26.36
C GLY A 4 -1.28 -12.28 25.55
N ARG A 5 -2.46 -11.86 25.08
CA ARG A 5 -3.38 -12.69 24.28
C ARG A 5 -2.82 -13.13 22.92
N LEU A 6 -1.86 -12.37 22.39
CA LEU A 6 -1.14 -12.65 21.15
C LEU A 6 0.36 -12.62 21.44
N LEU A 7 1.10 -13.53 20.82
CA LEU A 7 2.56 -13.61 21.00
C LEU A 7 3.29 -12.40 20.41
N GLY A 8 2.82 -11.87 19.28
CA GLY A 8 3.45 -10.74 18.60
C GLY A 8 2.69 -10.29 17.36
N ALA A 9 3.15 -9.21 16.73
CA ALA A 9 2.60 -8.71 15.46
C ALA A 9 3.69 -8.07 14.59
N GLY A 10 3.52 -8.15 13.27
CA GLY A 10 4.30 -7.39 12.30
C GLY A 10 3.38 -6.47 11.52
N LEU A 11 3.63 -5.16 11.56
CA LEU A 11 2.76 -4.15 10.94
C LEU A 11 3.55 -3.36 9.91
N ASP A 12 3.08 -3.34 8.67
CA ASP A 12 3.59 -2.47 7.60
C ASP A 12 2.69 -1.25 7.35
N VAL A 13 1.49 -1.23 7.92
CA VAL A 13 0.50 -0.15 7.73
C VAL A 13 -0.05 0.32 9.06
N PHE A 14 -0.43 1.60 9.13
CA PHE A 14 -1.03 2.23 10.31
C PHE A 14 -2.35 2.90 9.96
N GLU A 15 -3.24 3.05 10.94
CA GLU A 15 -4.55 3.67 10.70
C GLU A 15 -4.44 5.14 10.26
N GLN A 16 -3.44 5.86 10.78
CA GLN A 16 -3.22 7.27 10.46
C GLN A 16 -1.76 7.54 10.11
N GLU A 17 -1.32 7.07 8.94
CA GLU A 17 0.05 7.28 8.49
C GLU A 17 0.41 8.79 8.34
N PRO A 18 1.61 9.21 8.77
CA PRO A 18 2.71 8.40 9.32
C PRO A 18 2.66 8.20 10.85
N GLN A 19 1.58 8.62 11.52
CA GLN A 19 1.45 8.56 12.97
C GLN A 19 1.23 7.12 13.46
N LEU A 20 1.89 6.80 14.56
CA LEU A 20 1.70 5.53 15.27
C LEU A 20 0.68 5.72 16.40
N THR A 21 -0.11 4.68 16.64
CA THR A 21 -0.92 4.60 17.86
C THR A 21 0.01 4.70 19.09
N PRO A 22 -0.29 5.57 20.09
CA PRO A 22 0.53 5.70 21.28
C PRO A 22 0.77 4.35 21.97
N GLY A 23 1.99 4.14 22.49
CA GLY A 23 2.40 2.90 23.14
C GLY A 23 2.80 1.77 22.18
N LEU A 24 2.54 1.88 20.87
CA LEU A 24 2.85 0.82 19.89
C LEU A 24 4.37 0.56 19.79
N THR A 25 5.19 1.60 19.89
CA THR A 25 6.66 1.52 19.87
C THR A 25 7.27 0.94 21.15
N GLU A 26 6.49 0.85 22.22
CA GLU A 26 6.94 0.35 23.53
C GLU A 26 6.78 -1.18 23.62
N LEU A 27 6.06 -1.80 22.68
CA LEU A 27 5.80 -3.22 22.66
C LEU A 27 7.01 -4.00 22.09
N PRO A 28 7.75 -4.78 22.91
CA PRO A 28 8.94 -5.49 22.44
C PRO A 28 8.63 -6.66 21.51
N ASN A 29 7.36 -7.09 21.45
CA ASN A 29 6.89 -8.19 20.61
C ASN A 29 6.22 -7.71 19.32
N VAL A 30 6.43 -6.45 18.94
CA VAL A 30 5.90 -5.87 17.70
C VAL A 30 7.04 -5.38 16.81
N VAL A 31 6.98 -5.75 15.54
CA VAL A 31 7.88 -5.24 14.49
C VAL A 31 7.09 -4.28 13.60
N LEU A 32 7.66 -3.10 13.34
CA LEU A 32 7.02 -2.03 12.57
C LEU A 32 7.83 -1.74 11.29
N ALA A 33 7.14 -1.65 10.16
CA ALA A 33 7.66 -1.17 8.89
C ALA A 33 6.77 -0.03 8.37
N HIS A 34 7.36 0.91 7.63
CA HIS A 34 6.70 2.15 7.22
C HIS A 34 6.15 2.06 5.79
N HIS A 35 5.10 1.26 5.58
CA HIS A 35 4.41 1.08 4.30
C HIS A 35 5.34 0.70 3.15
N LEU A 36 6.19 -0.29 3.40
CA LEU A 36 7.26 -0.71 2.51
C LEU A 36 6.90 -1.95 1.68
N GLY A 37 5.69 -2.51 1.80
CA GLY A 37 5.31 -3.77 1.17
C GLY A 37 5.56 -3.85 -0.35
N SER A 38 5.46 -2.73 -1.07
CA SER A 38 5.76 -2.63 -2.50
C SER A 38 7.06 -1.89 -2.83
N ALA A 39 7.86 -1.50 -1.84
CA ALA A 39 9.05 -0.65 -1.96
C ALA A 39 10.30 -1.38 -2.49
N THR A 40 10.15 -2.29 -3.46
CA THR A 40 11.28 -2.80 -4.24
C THR A 40 11.45 -1.99 -5.52
N ILE A 41 12.69 -1.83 -6.00
CA ILE A 41 12.98 -1.13 -7.26
C ILE A 41 12.14 -1.73 -8.41
N SER A 42 12.10 -3.06 -8.51
CA SER A 42 11.37 -3.73 -9.60
C SER A 42 9.86 -3.48 -9.53
N ALA A 43 9.25 -3.54 -8.34
CA ALA A 43 7.81 -3.33 -8.18
C ALA A 43 7.46 -1.86 -8.46
N ARG A 44 8.20 -0.91 -7.88
CA ARG A 44 7.98 0.53 -8.08
C ARG A 44 8.13 0.93 -9.55
N ASN A 45 9.13 0.39 -10.26
CA ASN A 45 9.30 0.65 -11.70
C ASN A 45 8.15 0.08 -12.54
N ARG A 46 7.68 -1.14 -12.25
CA ARG A 46 6.53 -1.73 -12.96
C ARG A 46 5.25 -0.95 -12.71
N MET A 47 5.00 -0.53 -11.47
CA MET A 47 3.84 0.30 -11.12
C MET A 47 3.89 1.66 -11.83
N ALA A 48 5.04 2.34 -11.80
CA ALA A 48 5.22 3.61 -12.50
C ALA A 48 4.94 3.50 -14.00
N ARG A 49 5.47 2.43 -14.64
CA ARG A 49 5.21 2.14 -16.05
C ARG A 49 3.72 1.90 -16.31
N LEU A 50 3.06 1.06 -15.50
CA LEU A 50 1.63 0.78 -15.63
C LEU A 50 0.79 2.06 -15.53
N CYS A 51 1.10 2.95 -14.58
CA CYS A 51 0.42 4.23 -14.42
C CYS A 51 0.60 5.13 -15.64
N ALA A 52 1.84 5.28 -16.14
CA ALA A 52 2.12 6.10 -17.31
C ALA A 52 1.42 5.57 -18.58
N GLU A 53 1.46 4.25 -18.80
CA GLU A 53 0.74 3.60 -19.90
C GLU A 53 -0.77 3.84 -19.80
N ALA A 54 -1.36 3.70 -18.62
CA ALA A 54 -2.80 3.94 -18.41
C ALA A 54 -3.21 5.38 -18.76
N VAL A 55 -2.43 6.40 -18.34
CA VAL A 55 -2.69 7.81 -18.69
C VAL A 55 -2.66 8.01 -20.21
N ILE A 56 -1.64 7.49 -20.88
CA ILE A 56 -1.52 7.60 -22.35
C ILE A 56 -2.70 6.91 -23.04
N THR A 57 -3.11 5.72 -22.58
CA THR A 57 -4.25 4.98 -23.14
C THR A 57 -5.54 5.78 -23.04
N VAL A 58 -5.82 6.37 -21.87
CA VAL A 58 -7.03 7.19 -21.64
C VAL A 58 -7.02 8.43 -22.53
N LEU A 59 -5.89 9.14 -22.62
CA LEU A 59 -5.77 10.34 -23.47
C LEU A 59 -5.92 10.03 -24.97
N ARG A 60 -5.73 8.77 -25.39
CA ARG A 60 -6.00 8.30 -26.76
C ARG A 60 -7.45 7.89 -26.99
N GLY A 61 -8.33 8.03 -26.00
CA GLY A 61 -9.74 7.64 -26.08
C GLY A 61 -9.99 6.14 -25.89
N SER A 62 -9.01 5.40 -25.39
CA SER A 62 -9.11 3.95 -25.16
C SER A 62 -9.27 3.63 -23.66
N ARG A 63 -9.86 2.46 -23.37
CA ARG A 63 -9.97 1.93 -22.01
C ARG A 63 -8.61 1.42 -21.50
N PRO A 64 -8.15 1.84 -20.30
CA PRO A 64 -6.88 1.36 -19.72
C PRO A 64 -7.00 -0.09 -19.25
N LYS A 65 -5.86 -0.73 -18.98
CA LYS A 65 -5.79 -2.16 -18.61
C LYS A 65 -6.41 -2.48 -17.24
N THR A 66 -6.34 -1.55 -16.28
CA THR A 66 -6.75 -1.78 -14.87
C THR A 66 -7.66 -0.64 -14.36
N PRO A 67 -8.84 -0.40 -14.96
CA PRO A 67 -9.77 0.60 -14.46
C PRO A 67 -10.36 0.10 -13.13
N VAL A 68 -10.40 0.97 -12.12
CA VAL A 68 -11.02 0.66 -10.82
C VAL A 68 -12.55 0.66 -10.94
N ASN A 69 -13.08 1.53 -11.79
CA ASN A 69 -14.50 1.76 -12.08
C ASN A 69 -14.79 1.41 -13.56
N PRO A 70 -14.74 0.13 -13.96
CA PRO A 70 -14.92 -0.29 -15.34
C PRO A 70 -16.26 0.15 -15.97
N GLU A 71 -17.29 0.39 -15.17
CA GLU A 71 -18.63 0.83 -15.55
C GLU A 71 -18.67 2.20 -16.24
N VAL A 72 -17.64 3.04 -16.09
CA VAL A 72 -17.59 4.35 -16.79
C VAL A 72 -17.31 4.23 -18.29
N TYR A 73 -16.98 3.03 -18.78
CA TYR A 73 -16.67 2.75 -20.18
C TYR A 73 -17.82 2.09 -20.96
N GLY A 74 -18.97 1.83 -20.30
CA GLY A 74 -20.07 1.03 -20.85
C GLY A 74 -19.96 -0.44 -20.51
#